data_AF-A0A377GZ77-F1
#
_entry.id   AF-A0A377GZ77-F1
#
_cell.length_a   1.000
_cell.length_b   1.000
_cell.length_c   1.000
_cell.angle_alpha   90.00
_cell.angle_beta   90.00
_cell.angle_gamma   90.00
#
_symmetry.space_group_name_H-M   'P 1'
#
loop_
_entity.id
_entity.type
_entity.pdbx_description
1 polymer ?
#
loop_
_entity_poly.entity_id
_entity_poly.type
_entity_poly.pdbx_seq_one_letter_code
_entity_poly.pdbx_strand_id
1 'polypeptide(L)'
;MTIFILYYRIIYSKVYGKIMKFDRWITKDIIHALSLLSYLGFLIVGNILLYIAIYKLIEKYLFKSTILFIIFVMVGIISGFYNAYVAIMKK
;
A
#
# COMPACT_ATOMS: atom_id res chain seq x y z
N MET A 1 13.24 37.41 38.37
CA MET A 1 12.91 35.97 38.41
C MET A 1 11.79 35.60 37.43
N THR A 2 10.65 36.30 37.46
CA THR A 2 9.47 36.01 36.61
C THR A 2 9.71 36.11 35.09
N ILE A 3 10.46 37.12 34.65
CA ILE A 3 10.79 37.34 33.22
C ILE A 3 11.62 36.18 32.65
N PHE A 4 12.56 35.66 33.44
CA PHE A 4 13.43 34.56 33.05
C PHE A 4 12.64 33.24 32.85
N ILE A 5 11.68 32.97 33.75
CA ILE A 5 10.79 31.81 33.66
C ILE A 5 9.90 31.89 32.40
N LEU A 6 9.35 33.07 32.11
CA LEU A 6 8.54 33.32 30.92
C LEU A 6 9.33 33.11 29.62
N TYR A 7 10.57 33.61 29.58
CA TYR A 7 11.46 33.43 28.43
C TYR A 7 11.76 31.95 28.17
N TYR A 8 12.11 31.20 29.22
CA TYR A 8 12.39 29.77 29.12
C TYR A 8 11.16 28.98 28.62
N ARG A 9 9.96 29.34 29.09
CA ARG A 9 8.69 28.72 28.66
C ARG A 9 8.41 28.92 27.16
N ILE A 10 8.70 30.11 26.62
CA ILE A 10 8.49 30.42 25.20
C ILE A 10 9.46 29.61 24.33
N ILE A 11 10.73 29.52 24.72
CA ILE A 11 11.73 28.72 24.00
C ILE A 11 11.34 27.24 24.00
N TYR A 12 10.98 26.69 25.17
CA TYR A 12 10.56 25.29 25.28
C TYR A 12 9.36 24.99 24.40
N SER A 13 8.32 25.83 24.43
CA SER A 13 7.12 25.65 23.59
C SER A 13 7.45 25.65 22.10
N LYS A 14 8.34 26.54 21.66
CA LYS A 14 8.74 26.65 20.24
C LYS A 14 9.56 25.43 19.78
N VAL A 15 10.46 24.94 20.62
CA VAL A 15 11.28 23.75 20.35
C VAL A 15 10.41 22.50 20.30
N TYR A 16 9.58 22.26 21.32
CA TYR A 16 8.65 21.13 21.36
C TYR A 16 7.64 21.16 20.20
N GLY A 17 7.14 22.34 19.84
CA GLY A 17 6.26 22.51 18.68
C GLY A 17 6.92 22.12 17.36
N LYS A 18 8.22 22.37 17.20
CA LYS A 18 8.99 21.97 16.01
C LYS A 18 9.21 20.46 15.97
N ILE A 19 9.58 19.87 17.11
CA ILE A 19 9.80 18.42 17.25
C ILE A 19 8.51 17.64 16.96
N MET A 20 7.37 18.05 17.55
CA MET A 20 6.07 17.42 17.29
C MET A 20 5.57 17.59 15.85
N LYS A 21 5.99 18.63 15.13
CA LYS A 21 5.64 18.80 13.70
C LYS A 21 6.46 17.85 12.83
N PHE A 22 7.75 17.71 13.13
CA PHE A 22 8.65 16.81 12.41
C PHE A 22 8.26 15.34 12.58
N ASP A 23 7.97 14.91 13.81
CA ASP A 23 7.53 13.55 14.13
C ASP A 23 6.20 13.19 13.41
N ARG A 24 5.24 14.11 13.41
CA ARG A 24 3.98 13.95 12.67
C ARG A 24 4.18 13.86 11.15
N TRP A 25 5.16 14.56 10.61
CA TRP A 25 5.45 14.54 9.17
C TRP A 25 6.02 13.18 8.76
N ILE A 26 7.03 12.68 9.47
CA ILE A 26 7.62 11.35 9.26
C ILE A 26 6.54 10.27 9.37
N THR A 27 5.74 10.33 10.43
CA THR A 27 4.69 9.33 10.67
C THR A 27 3.67 9.31 9.53
N LYS A 28 3.30 10.49 9.01
CA LYS A 28 2.35 10.60 7.91
C LYS A 28 2.89 10.01 6.60
N ASP A 29 4.15 10.27 6.27
CA ASP A 29 4.75 9.77 5.03
C ASP A 29 4.94 8.25 5.08
N ILE A 30 5.35 7.72 6.23
CA ILE A 30 5.47 6.26 6.43
C ILE A 30 4.10 5.59 6.34
N ILE A 31 3.07 6.15 6.99
CA ILE A 31 1.70 5.62 6.91
C ILE A 31 1.18 5.67 5.47
N HIS A 32 1.45 6.76 4.75
CA HIS A 32 1.03 6.90 3.36
C HIS A 32 1.74 5.87 2.46
N ALA A 33 3.05 5.71 2.60
CA ALA A 33 3.82 4.71 1.84
C ALA A 33 3.33 3.28 2.13
N LEU A 34 3.07 2.97 3.41
CA LEU A 34 2.55 1.67 3.82
C LEU A 34 1.14 1.43 3.25
N SER A 35 0.26 2.42 3.34
CA SER A 35 -1.10 2.34 2.78
C SER A 35 -1.07 2.07 1.28
N LEU A 36 -0.20 2.77 0.55
CA LEU A 36 -0.05 2.59 -0.90
C LEU A 36 0.50 1.20 -1.23
N LEU A 37 1.51 0.75 -0.50
CA LEU A 37 2.10 -0.59 -0.66
C LEU A 37 1.07 -1.69 -0.39
N SER A 38 0.30 -1.57 0.70
CA SER A 38 -0.76 -2.51 1.05
C SER A 38 -1.86 -2.54 0.00
N TYR A 39 -2.30 -1.37 -0.49
CA TYR A 39 -3.33 -1.28 -1.52
C TYR A 39 -2.88 -1.97 -2.82
N LEU A 40 -1.67 -1.67 -3.30
CA LEU A 40 -1.13 -2.25 -4.53
C LEU A 40 -0.88 -3.75 -4.39
N GLY A 41 -0.33 -4.18 -3.26
CA GLY A 41 -0.15 -5.60 -2.95
C GLY A 41 -1.48 -6.35 -2.95
N PHE A 42 -2.51 -5.78 -2.31
CA PHE A 42 -3.85 -6.37 -2.33
C PHE A 42 -4.44 -6.45 -3.74
N LEU A 43 -4.23 -5.43 -4.57
CA LEU A 43 -4.72 -5.38 -5.94
C LEU A 43 -4.10 -6.49 -6.81
N ILE A 44 -2.78 -6.68 -6.70
CA ILE A 44 -2.04 -7.71 -7.43
C ILE A 44 -2.43 -9.11 -6.94
N VAL A 45 -2.40 -9.34 -5.62
CA VAL A 45 -2.78 -10.63 -5.03
C VAL A 45 -4.23 -10.98 -5.35
N GLY A 46 -5.14 -10.00 -5.28
CA GLY A 46 -6.54 -10.17 -5.64
C GLY A 46 -6.74 -10.60 -7.09
N ASN A 47 -6.00 -10.02 -8.03
CA ASN A 47 -6.03 -10.44 -9.43
C ASN A 47 -5.54 -11.88 -9.59
N ILE A 48 -4.39 -12.22 -9.01
CA ILE A 48 -3.83 -13.58 -9.11
C ILE A 48 -4.81 -14.61 -8.54
N LEU A 49 -5.39 -14.34 -7.36
CA LEU A 49 -6.38 -15.22 -6.74
C LEU A 49 -7.65 -15.36 -7.59
N LEU A 50 -8.12 -14.28 -8.22
CA LEU A 50 -9.27 -14.31 -9.12
C LEU A 50 -9.02 -15.27 -10.29
N TYR A 51 -7.88 -15.15 -10.97
CA TYR A 51 -7.55 -16.02 -12.10
C TYR A 51 -7.33 -17.48 -11.67
N ILE A 52 -6.74 -17.72 -10.50
CA ILE A 52 -6.64 -19.07 -9.92
C ILE A 52 -8.03 -19.64 -9.62
N ALA A 53 -8.95 -18.83 -9.08
CA ALA A 53 -10.31 -19.26 -8.78
C ALA A 53 -11.09 -19.59 -10.06
N ILE A 54 -10.93 -18.79 -11.12
CA ILE A 54 -11.50 -19.05 -12.43
C ILE A 54 -10.94 -20.37 -13.00
N TYR A 55 -9.64 -20.61 -12.92
CA TYR A 55 -9.05 -21.88 -13.33
C TYR A 55 -9.64 -23.06 -12.55
N LYS A 56 -9.78 -22.95 -11.22
CA LYS A 56 -10.39 -24.03 -10.41
C LYS A 56 -11.84 -24.31 -10.80
N LEU A 57 -12.61 -23.29 -11.16
CA LEU A 57 -13.96 -23.47 -11.68
C LEU A 57 -13.92 -24.21 -13.03
N ILE A 58 -13.04 -23.80 -13.94
CA ILE A 58 -12.86 -24.46 -15.24
C ILE A 58 -12.42 -25.92 -15.08
N GLU A 59 -11.46 -26.20 -14.20
CA GLU A 59 -10.96 -27.54 -13.90
C GLU A 59 -12.09 -28.46 -13.41
N LYS A 60 -13.04 -27.93 -12.63
CA LYS A 60 -14.20 -28.68 -12.14
C LYS A 60 -15.17 -29.10 -13.25
N TYR A 61 -15.33 -28.28 -14.30
CA TYR A 61 -16.37 -28.49 -15.32
C TYR A 61 -15.86 -29.01 -16.67
N LEU A 62 -14.59 -28.78 -17.01
CA LEU A 62 -14.03 -29.11 -18.33
C LEU A 62 -12.99 -30.23 -18.22
N PHE A 63 -11.77 -29.90 -17.82
CA PHE A 63 -10.66 -30.84 -17.67
C PHE A 63 -9.50 -30.19 -16.93
N LYS A 64 -8.68 -31.02 -16.27
CA LYS A 64 -7.46 -30.58 -15.60
C LYS A 64 -6.33 -30.43 -16.62
N SER A 65 -5.70 -29.25 -16.66
CA SER A 65 -4.54 -29.00 -17.51
C SER A 65 -3.55 -28.06 -16.82
N THR A 66 -2.35 -28.59 -16.55
CA THR A 66 -1.25 -27.83 -15.94
C THR A 66 -0.82 -26.64 -16.81
N ILE A 67 -0.86 -26.78 -18.13
CA ILE A 67 -0.54 -25.69 -19.06
C ILE A 67 -1.56 -24.55 -18.90
N LEU A 68 -2.86 -24.87 -18.85
CA LEU A 68 -3.90 -23.84 -18.66
C LEU A 68 -3.73 -23.13 -17.31
N PHE A 69 -3.40 -23.87 -16.25
CA PHE A 69 -3.12 -23.25 -14.95
C PHE A 69 -2.01 -22.20 -15.03
N ILE A 70 -0.87 -22.55 -15.64
CA ILE A 70 0.27 -21.65 -15.79
C ILE A 70 -0.12 -20.41 -16.60
N ILE A 71 -0.89 -20.57 -17.68
CA ILE A 71 -1.37 -19.45 -18.49
C ILE A 71 -2.26 -18.52 -17.65
N PHE A 72 -3.22 -19.07 -16.90
CA PHE A 72 -4.11 -18.27 -16.05
C PHE A 72 -3.34 -17.51 -14.96
N VAL A 73 -2.35 -18.14 -14.34
CA VAL A 73 -1.48 -17.48 -13.36
C VAL A 73 -0.69 -16.33 -14.00
N MET A 74 -0.09 -16.57 -15.17
CA MET A 74 0.65 -15.52 -15.90
C MET A 74 -0.26 -14.34 -16.27
N VAL A 75 -1.46 -14.61 -16.77
CA VAL A 75 -2.45 -13.57 -17.07
C VAL A 75 -2.86 -12.82 -15.80
N GLY A 76 -3.07 -13.52 -14.69
CA GLY A 76 -3.39 -12.92 -13.39
C GLY A 76 -2.29 -11.99 -12.88
N ILE A 77 -1.02 -12.39 -13.03
CA ILE A 77 0.14 -11.55 -12.67
C ILE A 77 0.17 -10.30 -13.56
N ILE A 78 0.15 -10.46 -14.89
CA ILE A 78 0.22 -9.34 -15.84
C ILE A 78 -0.95 -8.37 -15.62
N SER A 79 -2.17 -8.89 -15.46
CA SER A 79 -3.37 -8.11 -15.15
C SER A 79 -3.25 -7.38 -13.81
N GLY A 80 -2.74 -8.05 -12.77
CA GLY A 80 -2.52 -7.45 -11.46
C GLY A 80 -1.56 -6.27 -11.51
N PHE A 81 -0.41 -6.44 -12.19
CA PHE A 81 0.57 -5.36 -12.38
C PHE A 81 0.04 -4.24 -13.25
N TYR A 82 -0.70 -4.55 -14.32
CA TYR A 82 -1.33 -3.55 -15.18
C TYR A 82 -2.35 -2.70 -14.40
N ASN A 83 -3.22 -3.34 -13.63
CA ASN A 83 -4.21 -2.62 -12.81
C ASN A 83 -3.56 -1.79 -11.71
N ALA A 84 -2.49 -2.30 -11.08
CA ALA A 84 -1.70 -1.55 -10.12
C ALA A 84 -1.06 -0.31 -10.76
N TYR A 85 -0.45 -0.46 -11.95
CA TYR A 85 0.11 0.64 -12.71
C TYR A 85 -0.94 1.71 -13.05
N VAL A 86 -2.11 1.28 -13.55
CA VAL A 86 -3.22 2.19 -13.86
C VAL A 86 -3.71 2.91 -12.60
N ALA A 87 -3.79 2.22 -11.46
CA ALA A 87 -4.21 2.81 -10.20
C ALA A 87 -3.24 3.89 -9.68
N ILE A 88 -1.94 3.75 -9.97
CA ILE A 88 -0.93 4.76 -9.63
C ILE A 88 -0.95 5.93 -10.62
N MET A 89 -1.11 5.65 -11.92
CA MET A 89 -1.03 6.65 -12.99
C MET A 89 -2.31 7.47 -13.18
N LYS A 90 -3.49 6.93 -12.91
CA LYS A 90 -4.77 7.67 -13.01
C LYS A 90 -5.03 8.59 -11.81
N LYS A 91 -3.97 9.16 -11.25
CA LYS A 91 -4.09 10.14 -10.16
C LYS A 91 -4.73 11.44 -10.65
#